data_AF-A0A967LBY9-F1
#
_entry.id   AF-A0A967LBY9-F1
#
_cell.length_a   1.000
_cell.length_b   1.000
_cell.length_c   1.000
_cell.angle_alpha   90.00
_cell.angle_beta   90.00
_cell.angle_gamma   90.00
#
_symmetry.space_group_name_H-M   'P 1'
#
loop_
_entity.id
_entity.type
_entity.pdbx_description
1 polymer ?
#
loop_
_entity_poly.entity_id
_entity_poly.type
_entity_poly.pdbx_seq_one_letter_code
_entity_poly.pdbx_strand_id
1 'polypeptide(L)'
;DVVLAEYLGSILAERVSVGPAHPLKGIPSGFVRAVDFFGILDQATGNTRYELLVAAGNQFLVLTGIFPDYIRQRSRRHGAPGIEFYERFACSSFHEAREHPIAKRSGMSEVLDTLSRVLPEARRSLNQMADSLLFLAG
;
A
#
# COMPACT_ATOMS: atom_id res chain seq x y z
N ASP A 1 11.94 -9.32 10.81
CA ASP A 1 12.42 -7.96 11.10
C ASP A 1 11.37 -7.26 11.94
N VAL A 2 11.72 -6.77 13.13
CA VAL A 2 10.78 -6.16 14.09
C VAL A 2 10.31 -4.79 13.59
N VAL A 3 11.20 -3.99 12.99
CA VAL A 3 10.88 -2.65 12.51
C VAL A 3 9.87 -2.71 11.37
N LEU A 4 10.05 -3.67 10.45
CA LEU A 4 9.08 -3.91 9.38
C LEU A 4 7.71 -4.32 9.94
N ALA A 5 7.69 -5.19 10.95
CA ALA A 5 6.44 -5.64 11.58
C ALA A 5 5.72 -4.48 12.30
N GLU A 6 6.43 -3.64 13.03
CA GLU A 6 5.90 -2.43 13.66
C GLU A 6 5.35 -1.46 12.61
N TYR A 7 6.08 -1.26 11.51
CA TYR A 7 5.63 -0.42 10.41
C TYR A 7 4.33 -0.94 9.79
N LEU A 8 4.27 -2.23 9.44
CA LEU A 8 3.05 -2.87 8.91
C LEU A 8 1.90 -2.79 9.91
N GLY A 9 2.18 -3.00 11.21
CA GLY A 9 1.20 -2.84 12.28
C GLY A 9 0.64 -1.42 12.34
N SER A 10 1.49 -0.39 12.22
CA SER A 10 1.06 1.00 12.22
C SER A 10 0.19 1.36 11.02
N ILE A 11 0.53 0.89 9.81
CA ILE A 11 -0.31 1.07 8.61
C ILE A 11 -1.69 0.48 8.83
N LEU A 12 -1.77 -0.75 9.34
CA LEU A 12 -3.05 -1.41 9.59
C LEU A 12 -3.85 -0.69 10.69
N ALA A 13 -3.19 -0.26 11.77
CA ALA A 13 -3.81 0.48 12.87
C ALA A 13 -4.39 1.83 12.42
N GLU A 14 -3.71 2.53 11.50
CA GLU A 14 -4.22 3.76 10.89
C GLU A 14 -5.56 3.52 10.18
N ARG A 15 -5.74 2.34 9.56
CA ARG A 15 -6.99 1.97 8.86
C ARG A 15 -8.12 1.54 9.79
N VAL A 16 -7.80 1.08 11.00
CA VAL A 16 -8.80 0.73 12.04
C VAL A 16 -9.25 1.97 12.81
N SER A 17 -8.36 2.93 13.05
CA SER A 17 -8.58 4.10 13.92
C SER A 17 -9.34 5.25 13.25
N VAL A 18 -9.88 5.06 12.05
CA VAL A 18 -10.40 6.18 11.27
C VAL A 18 -11.70 6.70 11.89
N GLY A 19 -11.66 7.88 12.53
CA GLY A 19 -12.80 8.77 12.77
C GLY A 19 -13.14 9.61 11.52
N PRO A 20 -14.33 10.24 11.42
CA PRO A 20 -14.90 10.78 10.17
C PRO A 20 -14.11 11.87 9.41
N ALA A 21 -12.93 12.31 9.88
CA ALA A 21 -12.22 13.49 9.36
C ALA A 21 -10.81 13.22 8.78
N HIS A 22 -10.44 11.96 8.47
CA HIS A 22 -9.14 11.69 7.83
C HIS A 22 -9.22 11.97 6.32
N PRO A 23 -8.18 12.56 5.67
CA PRO A 23 -8.16 12.83 4.22
C PRO A 23 -8.35 11.58 3.34
N LEU A 24 -8.31 10.39 3.95
CA LEU A 24 -8.48 9.09 3.33
C LEU A 24 -9.62 8.26 3.94
N LYS A 25 -10.62 8.85 4.64
CA LYS A 25 -11.69 8.00 5.19
C LYS A 25 -12.62 7.47 4.09
N GLY A 26 -12.65 6.15 4.09
CA GLY A 26 -13.56 5.27 3.38
C GLY A 26 -12.75 4.49 2.35
N ILE A 27 -12.99 3.20 2.21
CA ILE A 27 -12.94 2.61 0.88
C ILE A 27 -14.37 2.81 0.36
N PRO A 28 -14.67 3.80 -0.50
CA PRO A 28 -16.02 4.05 -0.98
C PRO A 28 -16.08 3.82 -2.50
N SER A 29 -16.74 2.74 -2.92
CA SER A 29 -17.30 2.44 -4.27
C SER A 29 -16.53 2.84 -5.56
N GLY A 30 -15.24 3.18 -5.47
CA GLY A 30 -14.48 3.76 -6.57
C GLY A 30 -13.03 3.99 -6.14
N PHE A 31 -12.27 2.91 -5.95
CA PHE A 31 -10.81 3.01 -5.87
C PHE A 31 -10.35 3.85 -7.06
N VAL A 32 -9.76 5.03 -6.75
CA VAL A 32 -9.05 5.93 -7.66
C VAL A 32 -8.50 5.09 -8.79
N ARG A 33 -8.96 5.31 -10.03
CA ARG A 33 -8.43 4.52 -11.14
C ARG A 33 -6.93 4.75 -11.07
N ALA A 34 -6.11 3.70 -11.15
CA ALA A 34 -4.66 3.86 -10.96
C ALA A 34 -4.12 5.01 -11.84
N VAL A 35 -4.71 5.22 -13.02
CA VAL A 35 -4.49 6.35 -13.93
C VAL A 35 -4.67 7.74 -13.31
N ASP A 36 -5.68 7.96 -12.46
CA ASP A 36 -5.89 9.23 -11.77
C ASP A 36 -4.75 9.48 -10.75
N PHE A 37 -4.23 8.40 -10.14
CA PHE A 37 -3.09 8.48 -9.22
C PHE A 37 -1.78 8.77 -9.94
N PHE A 38 -1.53 8.15 -11.11
CA PHE A 38 -0.34 8.46 -11.92
C PHE A 38 -0.31 9.93 -12.35
N GLY A 39 -1.46 10.49 -12.73
CA GLY A 39 -1.55 11.91 -13.10
C GLY A 39 -1.18 12.83 -11.93
N ILE A 40 -1.62 12.52 -10.71
CA ILE A 40 -1.25 13.30 -9.52
C ILE A 40 0.24 13.13 -9.19
N LEU A 41 0.76 11.90 -9.27
CA LEU A 41 2.16 11.62 -8.97
C LEU A 41 3.10 12.34 -9.95
N ASP A 42 2.79 12.33 -11.24
CA ASP A 42 3.60 12.96 -12.29
C ASP A 42 3.81 14.47 -12.08
N GLN A 43 2.80 15.15 -11.52
CA GLN A 43 2.86 16.59 -11.24
C GLN A 43 3.46 16.91 -9.85
N ALA A 44 3.57 15.93 -8.97
CA ALA A 44 4.09 16.12 -7.63
C ALA A 44 5.63 16.18 -7.61
N THR A 45 6.18 17.09 -6.82
CA THR A 45 7.64 17.25 -6.61
C THR A 45 7.99 17.34 -5.13
N GLY A 46 9.28 17.16 -4.81
CA GLY A 46 9.81 17.31 -3.45
C GLY A 46 9.09 16.46 -2.40
N ASN A 47 8.77 17.08 -1.26
CA ASN A 47 8.16 16.39 -0.11
C ASN A 47 6.78 15.81 -0.45
N THR A 48 5.96 16.53 -1.20
CA THR A 48 4.63 16.05 -1.62
C THR A 48 4.74 14.79 -2.46
N ARG A 49 5.72 14.71 -3.35
CA ARG A 49 5.99 13.48 -4.12
C ARG A 49 6.37 12.32 -3.21
N TYR A 50 7.26 12.55 -2.26
CA TYR A 50 7.66 11.54 -1.28
C TYR A 50 6.46 11.00 -0.49
N GLU A 51 5.63 11.89 0.04
CA GLU A 51 4.43 11.51 0.80
C GLU A 51 3.46 10.69 -0.05
N LEU A 52 3.24 11.09 -1.31
CA LEU A 52 2.39 10.36 -2.25
C LEU A 52 2.95 8.97 -2.56
N LEU A 53 4.26 8.82 -2.82
CA LEU A 53 4.89 7.53 -3.08
C LEU A 53 4.71 6.57 -1.89
N VAL A 54 4.97 7.04 -0.67
CA VAL A 54 4.79 6.24 0.56
C VAL A 54 3.32 5.85 0.75
N ALA A 55 2.41 6.82 0.63
CA ALA A 55 0.97 6.57 0.77
C ALA A 55 0.46 5.56 -0.26
N ALA A 56 0.94 5.63 -1.51
CA ALA A 56 0.55 4.73 -2.58
C ALA A 56 1.08 3.31 -2.36
N GLY A 57 2.36 3.19 -2.00
CA GLY A 57 2.96 1.90 -1.66
C GLY A 57 2.19 1.21 -0.54
N ASN A 58 1.88 1.96 0.53
CA ASN A 58 1.11 1.46 1.68
C ASN A 58 -0.30 1.05 1.27
N GLN A 59 -0.98 1.90 0.49
CA GLN A 59 -2.33 1.63 -0.01
C GLN A 59 -2.38 0.33 -0.82
N PHE A 60 -1.44 0.15 -1.74
CA PHE A 60 -1.44 -1.01 -2.63
C PHE A 60 -0.92 -2.27 -1.95
N LEU A 61 -0.02 -2.16 -0.97
CA LEU A 61 0.35 -3.27 -0.10
C LEU A 61 -0.86 -3.80 0.68
N VAL A 62 -1.63 -2.90 1.32
CA VAL A 62 -2.85 -3.28 2.04
C VAL A 62 -3.91 -3.82 1.09
N LEU A 63 -4.13 -3.18 -0.06
CA LEU A 63 -5.14 -3.60 -1.04
C LEU A 63 -4.84 -5.01 -1.58
N THR A 64 -3.59 -5.27 -1.96
CA THR A 64 -3.15 -6.57 -2.50
C THR A 64 -2.98 -7.64 -1.43
N GLY A 65 -2.75 -7.27 -0.17
CA GLY A 65 -2.64 -8.20 0.95
C GLY A 65 -3.98 -8.55 1.58
N ILE A 66 -4.81 -7.57 1.91
CA ILE A 66 -6.05 -7.79 2.67
C ILE A 66 -7.26 -8.06 1.76
N PHE A 67 -7.30 -7.50 0.54
CA PHE A 67 -8.44 -7.64 -0.38
C PHE A 67 -8.07 -8.21 -1.76
N PRO A 68 -7.27 -9.28 -1.87
CA PRO A 68 -6.80 -9.78 -3.17
C PRO A 68 -7.94 -10.33 -4.05
N ASP A 69 -8.99 -10.92 -3.47
CA ASP A 69 -10.14 -11.43 -4.23
C ASP A 69 -10.96 -10.33 -4.90
N TYR A 70 -11.09 -9.18 -4.26
CA TYR A 70 -11.75 -8.03 -4.85
C TYR A 70 -11.01 -7.57 -6.12
N ILE A 71 -9.68 -7.52 -6.09
CA ILE A 71 -8.85 -7.19 -7.27
C ILE A 71 -9.04 -8.23 -8.37
N ARG A 72 -8.96 -9.52 -8.03
CA ARG A 72 -9.16 -10.63 -9.00
C ARG A 72 -10.52 -10.54 -9.67
N GLN A 73 -11.58 -10.34 -8.90
CA GLN A 73 -12.95 -10.25 -9.41
C GLN A 73 -13.12 -9.03 -10.31
N ARG A 74 -12.61 -7.86 -9.91
CA ARG A 74 -12.66 -6.63 -10.70
C ARG A 74 -11.88 -6.75 -12.01
N SER A 75 -10.69 -7.35 -11.97
CA SER A 75 -9.87 -7.59 -13.16
C SER A 75 -10.58 -8.49 -14.17
N ARG A 76 -11.18 -9.60 -13.70
CA ARG A 76 -11.97 -10.52 -14.54
C ARG A 76 -13.21 -9.89 -15.16
N ARG A 77 -13.94 -9.05 -14.41
CA ARG A 77 -15.22 -8.47 -14.86
C ARG A 77 -15.08 -7.20 -15.71
N HIS A 78 -14.06 -6.40 -15.47
CA HIS A 78 -13.96 -5.05 -16.04
C HIS A 78 -12.64 -4.78 -16.78
N GLY A 79 -11.80 -5.80 -17.00
CA GLY A 79 -10.47 -5.63 -17.62
C GLY A 79 -9.54 -4.74 -16.81
N ALA A 80 -9.83 -4.53 -15.52
CA ALA A 80 -9.01 -3.71 -14.64
C ALA A 80 -7.64 -4.37 -14.39
N PRO A 81 -6.61 -3.58 -14.01
CA PRO A 81 -5.31 -4.12 -13.69
C PRO A 81 -5.36 -5.22 -12.61
N GLY A 82 -4.55 -6.26 -12.79
CA GLY A 82 -4.43 -7.38 -11.85
C GLY A 82 -3.56 -7.05 -10.64
N ILE A 83 -3.36 -8.04 -9.77
CA ILE A 83 -2.57 -7.88 -8.54
C ILE A 83 -1.12 -7.49 -8.88
N GLU A 84 -0.53 -8.13 -9.88
CA GLU A 84 0.86 -7.93 -10.31
C GLU A 84 1.13 -6.50 -10.79
N PHE A 85 0.10 -5.80 -11.25
CA PHE A 85 0.20 -4.38 -11.60
C PHE A 85 0.39 -3.51 -10.35
N TYR A 86 -0.49 -3.70 -9.36
CA TYR A 86 -0.46 -2.94 -8.11
C TYR A 86 0.79 -3.26 -7.28
N GLU A 87 1.24 -4.52 -7.30
CA GLU A 87 2.50 -4.91 -6.67
C GLU A 87 3.69 -4.17 -7.27
N ARG A 88 3.87 -4.23 -8.60
CA ARG A 88 5.00 -3.57 -9.26
C ARG A 88 5.00 -2.07 -8.99
N PHE A 89 3.82 -1.45 -9.00
CA PHE A 89 3.69 -0.03 -8.69
C PHE A 89 4.09 0.27 -7.24
N ALA A 90 3.64 -0.53 -6.28
CA ALA A 90 3.99 -0.37 -4.88
C ALA A 90 5.50 -0.57 -4.64
N CYS A 91 6.11 -1.60 -5.25
CA CYS A 91 7.55 -1.84 -5.20
C CYS A 91 8.33 -0.63 -5.71
N SER A 92 7.94 -0.12 -6.88
CA SER A 92 8.58 1.07 -7.48
C SER A 92 8.41 2.30 -6.60
N SER A 93 7.24 2.47 -5.98
CA SER A 93 6.97 3.63 -5.13
C SER A 93 7.85 3.63 -3.88
N PHE A 94 7.98 2.48 -3.22
CA PHE A 94 8.90 2.34 -2.08
C PHE A 94 10.37 2.46 -2.50
N HIS A 95 10.74 1.89 -3.64
CA HIS A 95 12.08 2.01 -4.20
C HIS A 95 12.46 3.47 -4.45
N GLU A 96 11.57 4.27 -5.02
CA GLU A 96 11.82 5.68 -5.28
C GLU A 96 11.82 6.50 -3.97
N ALA A 97 10.84 6.27 -3.09
CA ALA A 97 10.70 7.00 -1.84
C ALA A 97 11.90 6.83 -0.89
N ARG A 98 12.57 5.67 -0.92
CA ARG A 98 13.71 5.39 -0.02
C ARG A 98 14.89 6.33 -0.23
N GLU A 99 15.05 6.89 -1.43
CA GLU A 99 16.18 7.75 -1.77
C GLU A 99 15.98 9.19 -1.31
N HIS A 100 14.74 9.55 -0.93
CA HIS A 100 14.37 10.91 -0.56
C HIS A 100 15.07 11.36 0.74
N PRO A 101 15.49 12.65 0.85
CA PRO A 101 16.14 13.15 2.05
C PRO A 101 15.33 12.99 3.34
N ILE A 102 13.99 13.03 3.27
CA ILE A 102 13.12 12.76 4.42
C ILE A 102 13.27 11.31 4.90
N ALA A 103 13.31 10.34 3.98
CA ALA A 103 13.47 8.93 4.33
C ALA A 103 14.82 8.69 5.03
N LYS A 104 15.89 9.32 4.53
CA LYS A 104 17.24 9.21 5.11
C LYS A 104 17.30 9.78 6.52
N ARG A 105 16.68 10.95 6.74
CA ARG A 105 16.68 11.62 8.06
C ARG A 105 15.79 10.94 9.10
N SER A 106 14.74 10.23 8.68
CA SER A 106 13.78 9.56 9.56
C SER A 106 14.10 8.09 9.82
N GLY A 107 15.11 7.52 9.15
CA GLY A 107 15.38 6.07 9.17
C GLY A 107 14.44 5.24 8.28
N MET A 108 13.50 5.86 7.57
CA MET A 108 12.55 5.17 6.69
C MET A 108 13.19 4.58 5.42
N SER A 109 14.40 5.01 5.04
CA SER A 109 15.08 4.46 3.86
C SER A 109 15.24 2.94 3.90
N GLU A 110 15.57 2.37 5.06
CA GLU A 110 15.76 0.92 5.20
C GLU A 110 14.43 0.15 5.14
N VAL A 111 13.39 0.65 5.79
CA VAL A 111 12.05 0.07 5.75
C VAL A 111 11.49 0.07 4.33
N LEU A 112 11.62 1.20 3.63
CA LEU A 112 11.16 1.35 2.25
C LEU A 112 12.01 0.51 1.28
N ASP A 113 13.32 0.40 1.47
CA ASP A 113 14.15 -0.51 0.67
C ASP A 113 13.70 -1.97 0.86
N THR A 114 13.54 -2.38 2.11
CA THR A 114 13.09 -3.73 2.46
C THR A 114 11.75 -4.03 1.80
N LEU A 115 10.75 -3.16 2.00
CA LEU A 115 9.44 -3.30 1.39
C LEU A 115 9.50 -3.36 -0.14
N SER A 116 10.36 -2.56 -0.78
CA SER A 116 10.51 -2.59 -2.24
C SER A 116 10.97 -3.95 -2.79
N ARG A 117 11.66 -4.75 -1.96
CA ARG A 117 12.20 -6.07 -2.30
C ARG A 117 11.27 -7.21 -1.91
N VAL A 118 10.64 -7.13 -0.73
CA VAL A 118 9.86 -8.23 -0.13
C VAL A 118 8.35 -8.05 -0.27
N LEU A 119 7.90 -7.07 -1.07
CA LEU A 119 6.47 -6.76 -1.21
C LEU A 119 5.59 -7.98 -1.55
N PRO A 120 5.97 -8.86 -2.51
CA PRO A 120 5.16 -10.03 -2.83
C PRO A 120 5.04 -11.01 -1.66
N GLU A 121 6.09 -11.18 -0.86
CA GLU A 121 6.08 -11.99 0.37
C GLU A 121 5.25 -11.33 1.47
N ALA A 122 5.42 -10.03 1.67
CA ALA A 122 4.71 -9.25 2.69
C ALA A 122 3.20 -9.29 2.44
N ARG A 123 2.75 -9.02 1.21
CA ARG A 123 1.31 -9.05 0.88
C ARG A 123 0.72 -10.47 0.98
N ARG A 124 1.47 -11.51 0.63
CA ARG A 124 1.04 -12.91 0.84
C ARG A 124 0.88 -13.23 2.33
N SER A 125 1.81 -12.77 3.16
CA SER A 125 1.74 -12.95 4.62
C SER A 125 0.53 -12.21 5.20
N LEU A 126 0.27 -10.97 4.75
CA LEU A 126 -0.94 -10.22 5.12
C LEU A 126 -2.22 -10.95 4.70
N ASN A 127 -2.24 -11.54 3.51
CA ASN A 127 -3.40 -12.32 3.06
C ASN A 127 -3.64 -13.56 3.94
N GLN A 128 -2.58 -14.31 4.27
CA GLN A 128 -2.68 -15.45 5.18
C GLN A 128 -3.18 -15.05 6.58
N MET A 129 -2.72 -13.91 7.08
CA MET A 129 -3.20 -13.35 8.35
C MET A 129 -4.68 -12.96 8.27
N ALA A 130 -5.10 -12.28 7.20
CA ALA A 130 -6.48 -11.89 7.00
C ALA A 130 -7.40 -13.11 6.91
N ASP A 131 -7.00 -14.13 6.15
CA ASP A 131 -7.73 -15.39 6.05
C ASP A 131 -7.86 -16.05 7.43
N SER A 132 -6.75 -16.15 8.19
CA SER A 132 -6.74 -16.75 9.53
C SER A 132 -7.65 -16.02 10.52
N LEU A 133 -7.69 -14.68 10.48
CA LEU A 133 -8.57 -13.88 11.35
C LEU A 133 -10.05 -14.05 10.99
N LEU A 134 -10.37 -14.18 9.70
CA LEU A 134 -11.74 -14.46 9.25
C LEU A 134 -12.19 -15.87 9.66
N PHE A 135 -11.29 -16.87 9.63
CA PHE A 135 -11.58 -18.22 10.12
C PHE A 135 -11.85 -18.27 11.62
N LEU A 136 -11.20 -17.43 12.42
CA LEU A 136 -11.42 -17.36 13.88
C LEU A 136 -12.70 -16.61 14.28
N ALA A 137 -13.27 -15.82 13.36
CA ALA A 137 -14.48 -15.03 13.59
C ALA A 137 -15.77 -15.76 13.16
N GLY A 138 -15.66 -16.95 12.56
CA GLY A 138 -16.79 -17.82 12.17
C GLY A 138 -16.99 -18.97 13.13
#